data_AF-A0A920RV66-F1
#
_entry.id   AF-A0A920RV66-F1
#
_cell.length_a   1.000
_cell.length_b   1.000
_cell.length_c   1.000
_cell.angle_alpha   90.00
_cell.angle_beta   90.00
_cell.angle_gamma   90.00
#
_symmetry.space_group_name_H-M   'P 1'
#
loop_
_entity.id
_entity.type
_entity.pdbx_description
1 polymer ?
#
loop_
_entity_poly.entity_id
_entity_poly.type
_entity_poly.pdbx_seq_one_letter_code
_entity_poly.pdbx_strand_id
1 'polypeptide(L)'
;MLQAKGPVKVTTASLANECGITEAAIYRHFPSKRKIYEGLVDFCEQSLFDLIGNINSSKDDHLEKVSKIMVLLVSFSEKNPGLARLLTREAFSIDEASLDDPEI
;
A
#
# COMPACT_ATOMS: atom_id res chain seq x y z
N MET A 1 -4.65 -5.46 -9.37
CA MET A 1 -5.96 -5.06 -8.78
C MET A 1 -6.04 -3.60 -8.33
N LEU A 2 -5.25 -3.14 -7.36
CA LEU A 2 -5.32 -1.76 -6.80
C LEU A 2 -5.15 -0.65 -7.85
N GLN A 3 -4.17 -0.79 -8.75
CA GLN A 3 -3.92 0.16 -9.83
C GLN A 3 -5.10 0.30 -10.80
N ALA A 4 -5.79 -0.80 -11.11
CA ALA A 4 -6.78 -0.87 -12.17
C ALA A 4 -8.21 -0.52 -11.70
N LYS A 5 -8.60 -0.95 -10.50
CA LYS A 5 -9.97 -0.80 -9.99
C LYS A 5 -10.11 0.32 -8.95
N GLY A 6 -9.02 0.75 -8.33
CA GLY A 6 -9.04 1.63 -7.16
C GLY A 6 -9.46 0.89 -5.89
N PRO A 7 -9.08 1.38 -4.71
CA PRO A 7 -9.23 0.68 -3.43
C PRO A 7 -10.70 0.46 -3.03
N VAL A 8 -11.58 1.42 -3.37
CA VAL A 8 -13.03 1.34 -3.14
C VAL A 8 -13.64 0.08 -3.78
N LYS A 9 -13.27 -0.19 -5.03
CA LYS A 9 -13.89 -1.24 -5.86
C LYS A 9 -13.28 -2.63 -5.68
N VAL A 10 -12.23 -2.76 -4.89
CA VAL A 10 -11.64 -4.05 -4.56
C VAL A 10 -12.45 -4.68 -3.43
N THR A 11 -13.04 -5.85 -3.69
CA THR A 11 -13.74 -6.66 -2.69
C THR A 11 -12.85 -7.81 -2.23
N THR A 12 -13.07 -8.32 -1.02
CA THR A 12 -12.40 -9.52 -0.48
C THR A 12 -12.60 -10.73 -1.39
N ALA A 13 -13.80 -10.93 -1.93
CA ALA A 13 -14.07 -11.96 -2.94
C ALA A 13 -13.20 -11.80 -4.21
N SER A 14 -13.04 -10.56 -4.71
CA SER A 14 -12.20 -10.31 -5.88
C SER A 14 -10.71 -10.52 -5.60
N LEU A 15 -10.26 -10.20 -4.38
CA LEU A 15 -8.90 -10.47 -3.92
C LEU A 15 -8.65 -11.99 -3.81
N ALA A 16 -9.58 -12.72 -3.22
CA ALA A 16 -9.49 -14.16 -3.05
C ALA A 16 -9.38 -14.88 -4.40
N ASN A 17 -10.22 -14.47 -5.37
CA ASN A 17 -10.18 -14.98 -6.73
C ASN A 17 -8.83 -14.71 -7.42
N GLU A 18 -8.32 -13.49 -7.32
CA GLU A 18 -7.02 -13.12 -7.91
C GLU A 18 -5.85 -13.89 -7.27
N CYS A 19 -5.93 -14.15 -5.95
CA CYS A 19 -4.91 -14.89 -5.21
C CYS A 19 -5.07 -16.42 -5.31
N GLY A 20 -6.14 -16.93 -5.93
CA GLY A 20 -6.42 -18.37 -6.03
C GLY A 20 -6.73 -19.03 -4.67
N ILE A 21 -7.27 -18.29 -3.71
CA ILE A 21 -7.62 -18.77 -2.36
C ILE A 21 -9.11 -18.57 -2.08
N THR A 22 -9.59 -19.16 -0.98
CA THR A 22 -10.97 -18.91 -0.53
C THR A 22 -11.07 -17.55 0.16
N GLU A 23 -12.24 -16.92 0.11
CA GLU A 23 -12.49 -15.67 0.84
C GLU A 23 -12.37 -15.85 2.36
N ALA A 24 -12.76 -17.02 2.88
CA ALA A 24 -12.55 -17.39 4.28
C ALA A 24 -11.05 -17.43 4.67
N ALA A 25 -10.15 -17.75 3.74
CA ALA A 25 -8.70 -17.70 3.99
C ALA A 25 -8.21 -16.25 4.13
N ILE A 26 -8.77 -15.30 3.38
CA ILE A 26 -8.48 -13.87 3.58
C ILE A 26 -8.93 -13.43 4.96
N TYR A 27 -10.18 -13.72 5.36
CA TYR A 27 -10.70 -13.32 6.66
C TYR A 27 -9.92 -13.89 7.85
N ARG A 28 -9.29 -15.07 7.69
CA ARG A 28 -8.41 -15.64 8.73
C ARG A 28 -7.18 -14.78 9.03
N HIS A 29 -6.67 -14.04 8.04
CA HIS A 29 -5.50 -13.18 8.18
C HIS A 29 -5.84 -11.70 8.32
N PHE A 30 -6.93 -11.28 7.69
CA PHE A 30 -7.39 -9.89 7.65
C PHE A 30 -8.86 -9.83 8.03
N PRO A 31 -9.19 -9.50 9.29
CA PRO A 31 -10.56 -9.56 9.78
C PRO A 31 -11.49 -8.52 9.15
N SER A 32 -10.96 -7.54 8.42
CA SER A 32 -11.74 -6.57 7.64
C SER A 32 -10.97 -6.08 6.43
N LYS A 33 -11.69 -5.54 5.44
CA LYS A 33 -11.10 -4.84 4.29
C LYS A 33 -10.18 -3.71 4.73
N ARG A 34 -10.55 -2.93 5.74
CA ARG A 34 -9.68 -1.92 6.36
C ARG A 34 -8.34 -2.49 6.84
N LYS A 35 -8.33 -3.66 7.49
CA LYS A 35 -7.09 -4.30 7.96
C LYS A 35 -6.18 -4.76 6.83
N ILE A 36 -6.73 -5.12 5.66
CA ILE A 36 -5.93 -5.38 4.45
C ILE A 36 -5.18 -4.11 4.03
N TYR A 37 -5.88 -2.98 3.99
CA TYR A 37 -5.28 -1.69 3.59
C TYR A 37 -4.27 -1.16 4.59
N GLU A 38 -4.56 -1.25 5.90
CA GLU A 38 -3.59 -0.91 6.95
C GLU A 38 -2.30 -1.72 6.79
N GLY A 39 -2.41 -3.04 6.61
CA GLY A 39 -1.24 -3.89 6.40
C GLY A 39 -0.46 -3.57 5.11
N LEU A 40 -1.15 -3.12 4.06
CA LEU A 40 -0.48 -2.67 2.82
C LEU A 40 0.26 -1.34 3.03
N VAL A 41 -0.30 -0.40 3.79
CA VAL A 41 0.37 0.85 4.15
C VAL A 41 1.61 0.54 4.99
N ASP A 42 1.46 -0.25 6.05
CA ASP A 42 2.55 -0.66 6.93
C ASP A 42 3.70 -1.33 6.15
N PHE A 43 3.36 -2.24 5.23
CA PHE A 43 4.33 -2.90 4.36
C PHE A 43 5.10 -1.92 3.48
N CYS A 44 4.41 -0.94 2.89
CA CYS A 44 5.04 0.06 2.04
C CYS A 44 5.96 0.98 2.84
N GLU A 45 5.50 1.44 4.01
CA GLU A 45 6.28 2.29 4.90
C GLU A 45 7.56 1.59 5.37
N GLN A 46 7.45 0.36 5.84
CA GLN A 46 8.61 -0.44 6.24
C GLN A 46 9.61 -0.58 5.10
N SER A 47 9.14 -0.95 3.90
CA SER A 47 10.00 -1.12 2.72
C SER A 47 10.73 0.19 2.34
N LEU A 48 10.03 1.33 2.39
CA LEU A 48 10.62 2.62 2.08
C LEU A 48 11.61 3.07 3.15
N PHE A 49 11.27 2.90 4.44
CA PHE A 49 12.14 3.28 5.54
C PHE A 49 13.42 2.43 5.59
N ASP A 50 13.35 1.15 5.28
CA ASP A 50 14.54 0.30 5.19
C ASP A 50 15.49 0.79 4.08
N LEU A 51 14.95 1.13 2.91
CA LEU A 51 15.73 1.67 1.79
C LEU A 51 16.32 3.05 2.10
N ILE A 52 15.55 3.92 2.74
CA ILE A 52 16.03 5.23 3.20
C ILE A 52 17.10 5.06 4.28
N GLY A 53 16.94 4.11 5.20
CA GLY A 53 17.92 3.74 6.21
C GLY A 53 19.25 3.33 5.57
N ASN A 54 19.20 2.46 4.57
CA ASN A 54 20.37 2.04 3.80
C ASN A 54 21.09 3.24 3.11
N ILE A 55 20.33 4.16 2.52
CA ILE A 55 20.89 5.39 1.93
C ILE A 55 21.56 6.25 3.01
N ASN A 56 20.93 6.41 4.16
CA ASN A 56 21.46 7.22 5.25
C ASN A 56 22.74 6.63 5.87
N SER A 57 22.85 5.29 5.91
CA SER A 57 24.04 4.58 6.37
C SER A 57 25.21 4.58 5.39
N SER A 58 25.00 5.04 4.14
CA SER A 58 26.08 5.18 3.16
C SER A 58 27.08 6.28 3.55
N LYS A 59 28.25 6.29 2.90
CA LYS A 59 29.28 7.33 3.06
C LYS A 59 29.07 8.54 2.16
N ASP A 60 27.95 8.62 1.47
CA ASP A 60 27.65 9.70 0.54
C ASP A 60 27.44 11.03 1.27
N ASP A 61 27.68 12.15 0.57
CA ASP A 61 27.38 13.48 1.08
C ASP A 61 25.87 13.70 1.26
N HIS A 62 25.50 14.62 2.16
CA HIS A 62 24.09 14.85 2.51
C HIS A 62 23.21 15.21 1.29
N LEU A 63 23.71 16.02 0.35
CA LEU A 63 22.95 16.37 -0.85
C LEU A 63 22.74 15.17 -1.77
N GLU A 64 23.72 14.28 -1.87
CA GLU A 64 23.61 13.06 -2.66
C GLU A 64 22.61 12.08 -2.05
N LYS A 65 22.61 11.94 -0.71
CA LYS A 65 21.60 11.16 0.03
C LYS A 65 20.18 11.68 -0.23
N VAL A 66 19.97 12.99 -0.15
CA VAL A 66 18.68 13.62 -0.46
C VAL A 66 18.27 13.32 -1.90
N SER A 67 19.19 13.45 -2.86
CA SER A 67 18.92 13.13 -4.27
C SER A 67 18.50 11.66 -4.45
N LYS A 68 19.21 10.72 -3.82
CA LYS A 68 18.90 9.28 -3.85
C LYS A 68 17.52 8.98 -3.25
N ILE A 69 17.17 9.62 -2.13
CA ILE A 69 15.84 9.47 -1.51
C ILE A 69 14.75 10.01 -2.44
N MET A 70 14.96 11.16 -3.08
CA MET A 70 13.99 11.70 -4.03
C MET A 70 13.79 10.76 -5.23
N VAL A 71 14.87 10.25 -5.81
CA VAL A 71 14.80 9.27 -6.92
C VAL A 71 14.08 7.99 -6.48
N LEU A 72 14.35 7.51 -5.26
CA LEU A 72 13.67 6.35 -4.68
C LEU A 72 12.15 6.56 -4.62
N LEU A 73 11.69 7.70 -4.06
CA LEU A 73 10.26 8.00 -3.91
C LEU A 73 9.54 8.16 -5.25
N VAL A 74 10.19 8.83 -6.22
CA VAL A 74 9.65 8.97 -7.59
C VAL A 74 9.58 7.61 -8.28
N SER A 75 10.66 6.83 -8.23
CA SER A 75 10.72 5.50 -8.84
C SER A 75 9.73 4.53 -8.22
N PHE A 76 9.53 4.61 -6.90
CA PHE A 76 8.51 3.82 -6.20
C PHE A 76 7.12 4.15 -6.74
N SER A 77 6.81 5.43 -6.88
CA SER A 77 5.52 5.91 -7.39
C SER A 77 5.26 5.45 -8.82
N GLU A 78 6.26 5.54 -9.70
CA GLU A 78 6.16 5.10 -11.10
C GLU A 78 5.95 3.60 -11.23
N LYS A 79 6.69 2.80 -10.43
CA LYS A 79 6.61 1.33 -10.49
C LYS A 79 5.39 0.78 -9.78
N ASN A 80 4.86 1.49 -8.78
CA ASN A 80 3.78 1.01 -7.92
C ASN A 80 2.63 2.02 -7.82
N PRO A 81 2.00 2.44 -8.93
CA PRO A 81 1.00 3.51 -8.93
C PRO A 81 -0.23 3.20 -8.06
N GLY A 82 -0.59 1.92 -7.88
CA GLY A 82 -1.66 1.52 -6.96
C GLY A 82 -1.32 1.74 -5.48
N LEU A 83 -0.07 1.48 -5.08
CA LEU A 83 0.41 1.72 -3.72
C LEU A 83 0.69 3.20 -3.48
N ALA A 84 1.17 3.92 -4.50
CA ALA A 84 1.34 5.36 -4.44
C ALA A 84 0.03 6.09 -4.11
N ARG A 85 -1.08 5.73 -4.80
CA ARG A 85 -2.42 6.26 -4.51
C ARG A 85 -2.92 5.90 -3.10
N LEU A 86 -2.52 4.73 -2.60
CA LEU A 86 -2.85 4.31 -1.24
C LEU A 86 -2.15 5.20 -0.20
N LEU A 87 -0.84 5.43 -0.37
CA LEU A 87 -0.03 6.23 0.54
C LEU A 87 -0.37 7.74 0.51
N THR A 88 -0.76 8.28 -0.64
CA THR A 88 -1.18 9.69 -0.75
C THR A 88 -2.59 9.95 -0.21
N ARG A 89 -3.28 8.91 0.30
CA ARG A 89 -4.68 8.95 0.77
C ARG A 89 -5.68 9.40 -0.29
N GLU A 90 -5.28 9.56 -1.56
CA GLU A 90 -6.21 9.66 -2.71
C GLU A 90 -7.12 8.43 -2.79
N ALA A 91 -6.63 7.31 -2.26
CA ALA A 91 -7.40 6.11 -2.00
C ALA A 91 -8.63 6.29 -1.11
N PHE A 92 -8.66 7.28 -0.22
CA PHE A 92 -9.64 7.43 0.87
C PHE A 92 -10.40 8.77 0.78
N SER A 93 -10.96 9.09 -0.39
CA SER A 93 -11.80 10.28 -0.57
C SER A 93 -13.02 10.29 0.38
N ILE A 94 -13.60 11.49 0.58
CA ILE A 94 -14.62 11.83 1.60
C ILE A 94 -15.83 10.88 1.66
N ASP A 95 -16.15 10.15 0.59
CA ASP A 95 -17.25 9.16 0.53
C ASP A 95 -16.96 7.82 1.23
N GLU A 96 -15.73 7.58 1.74
CA GLU A 96 -15.30 6.29 2.31
C GLU A 96 -15.13 6.27 3.84
N ALA A 97 -15.88 7.09 4.57
CA ALA A 97 -15.87 7.05 6.04
C ALA A 97 -16.29 5.69 6.64
N SER A 98 -16.81 4.75 5.84
CA SER A 98 -17.08 3.36 6.26
C SER A 98 -16.34 2.35 5.38
N LEU A 99 -15.07 2.05 5.71
CA LEU A 99 -14.40 0.81 5.27
C LEU A 99 -14.88 -0.43 6.06
N ASP A 100 -15.94 -0.26 6.85
CA ASP A 100 -16.66 -1.35 7.49
C ASP A 100 -17.55 -1.98 6.43
N ASP A 101 -17.29 -3.25 6.11
CA ASP A 101 -18.31 -4.07 5.43
C ASP A 101 -19.56 -4.09 6.32
N PRO A 102 -20.78 -4.01 5.76
CA PRO A 102 -21.97 -4.29 6.55
C PRO A 102 -21.80 -5.66 7.20
N GLU A 103 -21.90 -5.71 8.54
CA GLU A 103 -21.93 -6.97 9.28
C GLU A 103 -23.01 -7.85 8.65
N ILE A 104 -22.64 -9.10 8.37
CA ILE A 104 -23.49 -10.15 7.78
C ILE A 104 -24.82 -10.26 8.52
#